data_AF-A0A3S0JIU6-F1
#
_entry.id   AF-A0A3S0JIU6-F1
#
_cell.length_a   1.000
_cell.length_b   1.000
_cell.length_c   1.000
_cell.angle_alpha   90.00
_cell.angle_beta   90.00
_cell.angle_gamma   90.00
#
_symmetry.space_group_name_H-M   'P 1'
#
loop_
_entity.id
_entity.type
_entity.pdbx_description
1 polymer ?
#
loop_
_entity_poly.entity_id
_entity_poly.type
_entity_poly.pdbx_seq_one_letter_code
_entity_poly.pdbx_strand_id
1 'polypeptide(L)'
;MTSILQPLLELTDDALGHGTVFRFPGVWPHEAMVDLMLFDNPDERHPHGFMVCTGQKAGLILVLLPPESRHPNLRGVRTEWLVSEWAHWIYPECPVGKVRVLRRYPAPIQVEM
;
A
#
# COMPACT_ATOMS: atom_id res chain seq x y z
N MET A 1 20.48 0.55 -4.07
CA MET A 1 19.52 0.97 -5.11
C MET A 1 18.47 1.84 -4.43
N THR A 2 18.43 3.13 -4.72
CA THR A 2 17.44 4.05 -4.18
C THR A 2 16.06 3.61 -4.68
N SER A 3 15.13 3.26 -3.80
CA SER A 3 13.76 2.93 -4.24
C SER A 3 13.11 4.22 -4.74
N ILE A 4 12.78 4.25 -6.03
CA ILE A 4 12.12 5.40 -6.66
C ILE A 4 10.64 5.36 -6.30
N LEU A 5 10.11 6.49 -5.82
CA LEU A 5 8.69 6.72 -5.64
C LEU A 5 8.04 6.98 -7.01
N GLN A 6 7.05 6.16 -7.38
CA GLN A 6 6.31 6.32 -8.64
C GLN A 6 4.84 6.63 -8.36
N PRO A 7 4.15 7.47 -9.17
CA PRO A 7 2.71 7.64 -9.05
C PRO A 7 1.97 6.32 -9.25
N LEU A 8 0.99 6.01 -8.39
CA LEU A 8 0.18 4.79 -8.54
C LEU A 8 -0.52 4.73 -9.91
N LEU A 9 -0.98 5.88 -10.40
CA LEU A 9 -1.63 6.02 -11.71
C LEU A 9 -0.70 5.77 -12.91
N GLU A 10 0.62 5.77 -12.71
CA GLU A 10 1.60 5.60 -13.78
C GLU A 10 2.25 4.20 -13.75
N LEU A 11 1.80 3.33 -12.84
CA LEU A 11 2.28 1.96 -12.81
C LEU A 11 1.72 1.16 -13.98
N THR A 12 2.59 0.41 -14.65
CA THR A 12 2.23 -0.48 -15.76
C THR A 12 2.05 -1.93 -15.32
N ASP A 13 2.26 -2.23 -14.04
CA ASP A 13 2.10 -3.56 -13.48
C ASP A 13 0.63 -3.90 -13.33
N ASP A 14 0.24 -5.12 -13.70
CA ASP A 14 -1.14 -5.58 -13.52
C ASP A 14 -1.47 -5.90 -12.06
N ALA A 15 -0.46 -6.22 -11.24
CA ALA A 15 -0.63 -6.55 -9.83
C ALA A 15 0.52 -6.05 -8.94
N LEU A 16 0.18 -5.71 -7.70
CA LEU A 16 1.13 -5.33 -6.64
C LEU A 16 1.11 -6.38 -5.52
N GLY A 17 2.29 -6.88 -5.15
CA GLY A 17 2.46 -7.88 -4.10
C GLY A 17 2.73 -7.28 -2.72
N HIS A 18 2.74 -8.12 -1.69
CA HIS A 18 3.08 -7.71 -0.32
C HIS A 18 4.44 -6.99 -0.25
N GLY A 19 4.58 -6.13 0.76
CA GLY A 19 5.76 -5.28 0.93
C GLY A 19 5.74 -4.02 0.07
N THR A 20 4.85 -3.93 -0.93
CA THR A 20 4.60 -2.68 -1.67
C THR A 20 4.07 -1.62 -0.70
N VAL A 21 4.66 -0.43 -0.74
CA VAL A 21 4.35 0.68 0.16
C VAL A 21 3.70 1.83 -0.60
N PHE A 22 2.59 2.33 -0.07
CA PHE A 22 1.80 3.43 -0.62
C PHE A 22 1.98 4.64 0.29
N ARG A 23 2.69 5.65 -0.22
CA ARG A 23 2.97 6.91 0.44
C ARG A 23 2.03 8.00 -0.06
N PHE A 24 1.32 8.66 0.85
CA PHE A 24 0.39 9.73 0.49
C PHE A 24 0.16 10.73 1.63
N PRO A 25 -0.35 11.94 1.34
CA PRO A 25 -0.74 12.89 2.38
C PRO A 25 -1.89 12.35 3.23
N GLY A 26 -1.69 12.29 4.55
CA GLY A 26 -2.71 11.89 5.52
C GLY A 26 -3.43 13.08 6.13
N VAL A 27 -4.53 12.79 6.84
CA VAL A 27 -5.25 13.74 7.70
C VAL A 27 -5.36 13.20 9.12
N TRP A 28 -5.59 14.08 10.10
CA TRP A 28 -5.77 13.69 11.50
C TRP A 28 -6.81 12.56 11.61
N PRO A 29 -6.53 11.45 12.33
CA PRO A 29 -5.47 11.27 13.33
C PRO A 29 -4.17 10.65 12.79
N HIS A 30 -3.96 10.63 11.48
CA HIS A 30 -2.71 10.20 10.89
C HIS A 30 -1.72 11.36 10.74
N GLU A 31 -0.45 11.02 10.50
CA GLU A 31 0.62 11.98 10.21
C GLU A 31 0.37 12.69 8.87
N ALA A 32 1.08 13.82 8.65
CA ALA A 32 1.01 14.58 7.41
C ALA A 32 1.36 13.73 6.17
N MET A 33 2.22 12.73 6.34
CA MET A 33 2.54 11.73 5.32
C MET A 33 2.38 10.34 5.92
N VAL A 34 1.61 9.50 5.24
CA VAL A 34 1.31 8.14 5.65
C VAL A 34 1.92 7.16 4.67
N ASP A 35 2.57 6.14 5.20
CA ASP A 35 2.88 4.94 4.45
C ASP A 35 1.94 3.80 4.87
N LEU A 36 1.34 3.14 3.87
CA LEU A 36 0.65 1.88 4.03
C LEU A 36 1.42 0.77 3.32
N MET A 37 1.68 -0.34 4.00
CA MET A 37 2.26 -1.53 3.39
C MET A 37 1.17 -2.54 3.07
N LEU A 38 1.16 -3.02 1.83
CA LEU A 38 0.37 -4.17 1.41
C LEU A 38 0.92 -5.43 2.08
N PHE A 39 0.05 -6.24 2.68
CA PHE A 39 0.42 -7.52 3.26
C PHE A 39 -0.48 -8.65 2.75
N ASP A 40 0.06 -9.87 2.76
CA ASP A 40 -0.71 -11.09 2.50
C ASP A 40 -1.36 -11.55 3.81
N ASN A 41 -2.67 -11.82 3.76
CA ASN A 41 -3.42 -12.33 4.90
C ASN A 41 -3.70 -13.83 4.70
N PRO A 42 -3.48 -14.69 5.72
CA PRO A 42 -3.80 -16.10 5.64
C PRO A 42 -5.30 -16.41 5.44
N ASP A 43 -6.21 -15.50 5.79
CA ASP A 43 -7.64 -15.67 5.55
C ASP A 43 -7.99 -15.41 4.08
N GLU A 44 -8.37 -16.45 3.34
CA GLU A 44 -8.74 -16.37 1.92
C GLU A 44 -9.98 -15.49 1.65
N ARG A 45 -10.81 -15.22 2.67
CA ARG A 45 -11.93 -14.26 2.54
C ARG A 45 -11.44 -12.83 2.40
N HIS A 46 -10.22 -12.57 2.85
CA HIS A 46 -9.58 -11.26 2.81
C HIS A 46 -8.09 -11.41 2.53
N PRO A 47 -7.69 -11.89 1.35
CA PRO A 47 -6.34 -12.42 1.11
C PRO A 47 -5.23 -11.37 1.19
N HIS A 48 -5.59 -10.09 1.20
CA HIS A 48 -4.65 -8.98 1.32
C HIS A 48 -5.21 -7.89 2.24
N GLY A 49 -4.32 -7.04 2.75
CA GLY A 49 -4.71 -5.86 3.52
C GLY A 49 -3.65 -4.78 3.52
N PHE A 50 -3.97 -3.64 4.12
CA PHE A 50 -3.03 -2.56 4.35
C PHE A 50 -2.72 -2.40 5.83
N MET A 51 -1.43 -2.32 6.15
CA MET A 51 -0.93 -1.99 7.49
C MET A 51 -0.33 -0.58 7.47
N VAL A 52 -0.61 0.21 8.51
CA VAL A 52 0.01 1.52 8.68
C VAL A 52 1.47 1.33 9.09
N CYS A 53 2.40 2.05 8.45
CA CYS A 53 3.84 1.93 8.70
C CYS A 53 4.45 3.16 9.37
N THR A 54 3.73 4.27 9.43
CA THR A 54 4.25 5.56 9.91
C THR A 54 3.45 6.09 11.10
N GLY A 55 4.13 6.77 12.01
CA GLY A 55 3.51 7.52 13.10
C GLY A 55 2.91 6.65 14.20
N GLN A 56 2.05 7.25 15.02
CA GLN A 56 1.47 6.61 16.21
C GLN A 56 0.60 5.39 15.93
N LYS A 57 0.07 5.28 14.71
CA LYS A 57 -0.77 4.15 14.29
C LYS A 57 0.03 3.03 13.61
N ALA A 58 1.35 3.13 13.54
CA ALA A 58 2.18 2.12 12.91
C ALA A 58 1.95 0.73 13.53
N GLY A 59 1.85 -0.29 12.69
CA GLY A 59 1.55 -1.67 13.09
C GLY A 59 0.06 -2.02 13.12
N LEU A 60 -0.85 -1.03 12.99
CA LEU A 60 -2.29 -1.30 12.90
C LEU A 60 -2.69 -1.70 11.48
N ILE A 61 -3.58 -2.69 11.37
CA ILE A 61 -4.29 -2.99 10.12
C ILE A 61 -5.27 -1.85 9.86
N LEU A 62 -5.13 -1.18 8.71
CA LEU A 62 -6.06 -0.16 8.26
C LEU A 62 -7.30 -0.81 7.65
N VAL A 63 -7.10 -1.74 6.72
CA VAL A 63 -8.19 -2.41 6.01
C VAL A 63 -7.77 -3.81 5.56
N LEU A 64 -8.75 -4.72 5.58
CA LEU A 64 -8.70 -6.02 4.92
C LEU A 64 -9.46 -5.90 3.60
N LEU A 65 -8.78 -6.20 2.49
CA LEU A 65 -9.35 -6.05 1.16
C LEU A 65 -10.27 -7.23 0.83
N PRO A 66 -11.32 -7.02 0.01
CA PRO A 66 -12.23 -8.08 -0.35
C PRO A 66 -11.62 -9.00 -1.43
N PRO A 67 -12.15 -10.22 -1.65
CA PRO A 67 -11.58 -11.20 -2.59
C PRO A 67 -11.46 -10.67 -4.01
N GLU A 68 -12.40 -9.83 -4.45
CA GLU A 68 -12.39 -9.21 -5.76
C GLU A 68 -11.25 -8.21 -5.96
N SER A 69 -10.47 -7.86 -4.95
CA SER A 69 -9.24 -7.07 -5.13
C SER A 69 -8.08 -7.91 -5.70
N ARG A 70 -8.11 -9.23 -5.52
CA ARG A 70 -7.03 -10.16 -5.88
C ARG A 70 -6.88 -10.30 -7.39
N HIS A 71 -5.64 -10.39 -7.87
CA HIS A 71 -5.37 -10.76 -9.25
C HIS A 71 -5.64 -12.26 -9.49
N PRO A 72 -6.37 -12.65 -10.56
CA PRO A 72 -6.76 -14.06 -10.77
C PRO A 72 -5.56 -14.97 -11.03
N ASN A 73 -4.52 -14.46 -11.69
CA ASN A 73 -3.39 -15.26 -12.18
C ASN A 73 -2.04 -14.90 -11.53
N LEU A 74 -1.99 -13.84 -10.72
CA LEU A 74 -0.75 -13.32 -10.14
C LEU A 74 -0.93 -13.25 -8.61
N ARG A 75 0.19 -13.33 -7.89
CA ARG A 75 0.19 -13.08 -6.44
C ARG A 75 0.16 -11.57 -6.21
N GLY A 76 -0.94 -11.07 -5.66
CA GLY A 76 -1.11 -9.66 -5.33
C GLY A 76 -2.49 -9.11 -5.62
N VAL A 77 -2.61 -7.81 -5.42
CA VAL A 77 -3.83 -7.01 -5.65
C VAL A 77 -3.75 -6.39 -7.03
N ARG A 78 -4.86 -6.36 -7.78
CA ARG A 78 -4.90 -5.75 -9.10
C ARG A 78 -4.66 -4.25 -9.00
N THR A 79 -3.75 -3.74 -9.83
CA THR A 79 -3.37 -2.32 -9.80
C THR A 79 -4.54 -1.42 -10.19
N GLU A 80 -5.30 -1.82 -11.21
CA GLU A 80 -6.51 -1.08 -11.61
C GLU A 80 -7.53 -0.97 -10.48
N TRP A 81 -7.65 -2.00 -9.64
CA TRP A 81 -8.67 -2.08 -8.59
C TRP A 81 -8.26 -1.13 -7.47
N LEU A 82 -6.97 -1.15 -7.11
CA LEU A 82 -6.41 -0.16 -6.18
C LEU A 82 -6.64 1.26 -6.66
N VAL A 83 -6.61 1.51 -7.97
CA VAL A 83 -6.86 2.84 -8.54
C VAL A 83 -8.34 3.22 -8.44
N SER A 84 -9.26 2.34 -8.84
CA SER A 84 -10.70 2.64 -8.84
C SER A 84 -11.30 2.68 -7.44
N GLU A 85 -10.83 1.80 -6.56
CA GLU A 85 -11.41 1.56 -5.24
C GLU A 85 -10.70 2.29 -4.10
N TRP A 86 -9.65 3.06 -4.41
CA TRP A 86 -8.83 3.75 -3.40
C TRP A 86 -9.65 4.51 -2.36
N ALA A 87 -10.54 5.38 -2.83
CA ALA A 87 -11.34 6.23 -1.95
C ALA A 87 -12.43 5.43 -1.21
N HIS A 88 -12.89 4.32 -1.79
CA HIS A 88 -13.95 3.52 -1.20
C HIS A 88 -13.44 2.61 -0.09
N TRP A 89 -12.30 1.96 -0.31
CA TRP A 89 -11.78 0.92 0.59
C TRP A 89 -10.58 1.35 1.42
N ILE A 90 -9.75 2.28 0.94
CA ILE A 90 -8.42 2.50 1.51
C ILE A 90 -8.36 3.83 2.27
N TYR A 91 -8.53 4.95 1.57
CA TYR A 91 -8.35 6.27 2.18
C TYR A 91 -9.11 7.38 1.42
N PRO A 92 -10.37 7.68 1.79
CA PRO A 92 -11.23 8.64 1.06
C PRO A 92 -10.69 10.07 1.06
N GLU A 93 -9.95 10.48 2.10
CA GLU A 93 -9.48 11.85 2.27
C GLU A 93 -8.28 12.20 1.38
N CYS A 94 -7.70 11.19 0.71
CA CYS A 94 -6.57 11.37 -0.19
C CYS A 94 -6.92 10.90 -1.62
N PRO A 95 -6.92 11.78 -2.62
CA PRO A 95 -7.16 11.37 -3.99
C PRO A 95 -6.02 10.49 -4.52
N VAL A 96 -6.36 9.43 -5.25
CA VAL A 96 -5.42 8.43 -5.79
C VAL A 96 -4.25 9.04 -6.57
N GLY A 97 -4.44 10.18 -7.25
CA GLY A 97 -3.37 10.86 -7.99
C GLY A 97 -2.23 11.42 -7.12
N LYS A 98 -2.45 11.56 -5.80
CA LYS A 98 -1.42 11.95 -4.82
C LYS A 98 -0.69 10.74 -4.22
N VAL A 99 -1.14 9.52 -4.52
CA VAL A 99 -0.53 8.30 -4.01
C VAL A 99 0.74 8.01 -4.80
N ARG A 100 1.80 7.70 -4.07
CA ARG A 100 3.09 7.29 -4.59
C ARG A 100 3.43 5.91 -4.06
N VAL A 101 4.08 5.10 -4.88
CA VAL A 101 4.36 3.69 -4.60
C VAL A 101 5.87 3.48 -4.51
N LEU A 102 6.30 2.80 -3.45
CA LEU A 102 7.60 2.17 -3.36
C LEU A 102 7.41 0.65 -3.43
N ARG A 103 8.27 -0.05 -4.17
CA ARG A 103 8.17 -1.52 -4.28
C ARG A 103 8.43 -2.26 -2.97
N ARG A 104 9.21 -1.64 -2.10
CA ARG A 104 9.58 -2.11 -0.77
C ARG A 104 10.32 -0.99 -0.05
N TYR A 105 10.34 -1.04 1.28
CA TYR A 105 11.31 -0.25 2.01
C TYR A 105 12.74 -0.68 1.67
N PRO A 106 13.70 0.27 1.66
CA PRO A 106 15.10 -0.09 1.61
C PRO A 106 15.43 -0.93 2.85
N ALA A 107 16.25 -1.96 2.66
CA ALA A 107 16.82 -2.68 3.79
C ALA A 107 17.64 -1.71 4.66
N PRO A 108 17.61 -1.85 5.99
CA PRO A 108 18.49 -1.09 6.87
C PRO A 108 19.94 -1.25 6.40
N ILE A 109 20.65 -0.13 6.30
CA ILE A 109 22.10 -0.17 6.05
C ILE A 109 22.75 -0.51 7.38
N GLN A 110 23.58 -1.54 7.39
CA GLN A 110 24.42 -1.85 8.53
C GLN A 110 25.43 -0.71 8.68
N VAL A 111 25.25 0.13 9.69
CA VAL A 111 26.27 1.10 10.08
C VAL A 111 27.29 0.30 10.89
N GLU A 112 28.48 0.07 10.33
CA GLU A 112 29.62 -0.35 11.15
C GLU A 112 29.89 0.79 12.15
N MET A 113 29.70 0.49 13.43
CA MET A 113 30.05 1.40 14.53
C MET A 113 31.56 1.36 14.77
#